data_AF-N9RJI8-F1
#
_entry.id   AF-N9RJI8-F1
#
_cell.length_a   1.000
_cell.length_b   1.000
_cell.length_c   1.000
_cell.angle_alpha   90.00
_cell.angle_beta   90.00
_cell.angle_gamma   90.00
#
_symmetry.space_group_name_H-M   'P 1'
#
loop_
_entity.id
_entity.type
_entity.pdbx_description
1 polymer ?
#
loop_
_entity_poly.entity_id
_entity_poly.type
_entity_poly.pdbx_seq_one_letter_code
_entity_poly.pdbx_strand_id
1 'polypeptide(L)'
;MTRPLPETKFNELADALNGLRPNEILSEFKYARLNRLLSSLDGILPYDQYQILKAIIELHNDKIVDAYRIAQDVLSISETQYVLEQIFYIFDKVFSVRESLEVLNKIAQIADKLCINIKEVMPRSTELVLAFNDYNNKINFDWNLLHAKEVKNIIDLKTALDNLQVDRENLNQLNEIVHKILIGNNVRCISTEYFSMDGELLFLFYIDQPLHEITRLNDILLETCLSENILDSIYQLSYSYVPYDGVNEIE
;
A
#
# COMPACT_ATOMS: atom_id res chain seq x y z
N MET A 1 21.26 -21.41 35.35
CA MET A 1 20.18 -21.12 34.39
C MET A 1 19.86 -19.64 34.51
N THR A 2 20.35 -18.84 33.57
CA THR A 2 19.96 -17.43 33.44
C THR A 2 18.49 -17.40 33.02
N ARG A 3 17.64 -16.72 33.79
CA ARG A 3 16.27 -16.42 33.37
C ARG A 3 16.33 -15.66 32.04
N PRO A 4 15.41 -15.90 31.09
CA PRO A 4 15.31 -15.04 29.92
C PRO A 4 15.11 -13.60 30.41
N LEU A 5 15.77 -12.63 29.78
CA LEU A 5 15.46 -11.22 30.04
C LEU A 5 13.95 -11.01 29.79
N PRO A 6 13.25 -10.27 30.67
CA PRO A 6 11.85 -9.93 30.40
C PRO A 6 11.78 -9.14 29.08
N GLU A 7 10.96 -9.60 28.14
CA GLU A 7 10.60 -8.83 26.96
C GLU A 7 10.10 -7.45 27.43
N THR A 8 10.63 -6.38 26.84
CA THR A 8 10.02 -5.07 27.04
C THR A 8 8.62 -5.12 26.41
N LYS A 9 7.65 -4.37 26.94
CA LYS A 9 6.29 -4.34 26.36
C LYS A 9 6.27 -3.90 24.89
N PHE A 10 7.30 -3.15 24.46
CA PHE A 10 7.53 -2.82 23.07
C PHE A 10 7.89 -4.06 22.24
N ASN A 11 8.78 -4.93 22.72
CA ASN A 11 9.12 -6.16 22.03
C ASN A 11 7.89 -7.07 21.91
N GLU A 12 7.11 -7.22 22.99
CA GLU A 12 5.86 -8.00 22.94
C GLU A 12 4.88 -7.45 21.88
N LEU A 13 4.75 -6.12 21.79
CA LEU A 13 3.91 -5.47 20.78
C LEU A 13 4.47 -5.69 19.37
N ALA A 14 5.77 -5.47 19.18
CA ALA A 14 6.45 -5.62 17.89
C ALA A 14 6.34 -7.06 17.38
N ASP A 15 6.59 -8.05 18.23
CA ASP A 15 6.47 -9.47 17.87
C ASP A 15 5.02 -9.83 17.52
N ALA A 16 4.05 -9.30 18.27
CA ALA A 16 2.64 -9.53 17.97
C ALA A 16 2.19 -8.91 16.65
N LEU A 17 2.68 -7.71 16.31
CA LEU A 17 2.36 -7.03 15.05
C LEU A 17 3.09 -7.66 13.85
N ASN A 18 4.37 -7.99 14.00
CA ASN A 18 5.16 -8.66 12.95
C ASN A 18 4.64 -10.06 12.61
N GLY A 19 3.90 -10.70 13.54
CA GLY A 19 3.27 -11.99 13.31
C GLY A 19 1.93 -11.94 12.57
N LEU A 20 1.39 -10.75 12.28
CA LEU A 20 0.11 -10.61 11.59
C LEU A 20 0.27 -10.87 10.09
N ARG A 21 -0.64 -11.69 9.53
CA ARG A 21 -0.71 -11.86 8.07
C ARG A 21 -1.33 -10.63 7.41
N PRO A 22 -1.01 -10.31 6.14
CA PRO A 22 -1.60 -9.17 5.44
C PRO A 22 -3.13 -9.15 5.42
N ASN A 23 -3.76 -10.33 5.38
CA ASN A 23 -5.20 -10.50 5.41
C ASN A 23 -5.75 -10.92 6.80
N GLU A 24 -4.96 -10.85 7.87
CA GLU A 24 -5.48 -11.17 9.20
C GLU A 24 -6.40 -10.04 9.69
N ILE A 25 -7.59 -10.42 10.18
CA ILE A 25 -8.47 -9.55 10.96
C ILE A 25 -8.38 -9.96 12.43
N LEU A 26 -8.14 -8.98 13.29
CA LEU A 26 -8.00 -9.19 14.73
C LEU A 26 -9.33 -9.60 15.34
N SER A 27 -9.30 -10.60 16.21
CA SER A 27 -10.40 -10.82 17.15
C SER A 27 -10.45 -9.70 18.18
N GLU A 28 -11.62 -9.47 18.78
CA GLU A 28 -11.80 -8.46 19.84
C GLU A 28 -10.77 -8.59 20.97
N PHE A 29 -10.42 -9.83 21.36
CA PHE A 29 -9.42 -10.10 22.39
C PHE A 29 -8.00 -9.69 21.95
N LYS A 30 -7.61 -10.00 20.70
CA LYS A 30 -6.30 -9.59 20.16
C LYS A 30 -6.23 -8.07 20.04
N TYR A 31 -7.27 -7.44 19.49
CA TYR A 31 -7.37 -5.98 19.38
C TYR A 31 -7.25 -5.29 20.74
N ALA A 32 -7.99 -5.75 21.76
CA ALA A 32 -7.91 -5.21 23.11
C ALA A 32 -6.52 -5.39 23.74
N ARG A 33 -5.87 -6.54 23.52
CA ARG A 33 -4.50 -6.79 24.01
C ARG A 33 -3.49 -5.83 23.38
N LEU A 34 -3.51 -5.69 22.05
CA LEU A 34 -2.59 -4.82 21.33
C LEU A 34 -2.77 -3.35 21.76
N ASN A 35 -4.01 -2.89 21.88
CA ASN A 35 -4.29 -1.54 22.40
C ASN A 35 -3.78 -1.33 23.84
N ARG A 36 -3.91 -2.35 24.71
CA ARG A 36 -3.38 -2.25 26.08
C ARG A 36 -1.86 -2.17 26.10
N LEU A 37 -1.18 -2.95 25.25
CA LEU A 37 0.28 -2.90 25.10
C LEU A 37 0.71 -1.53 24.58
N LEU A 38 0.10 -1.04 23.50
CA LEU A 38 0.38 0.27 22.94
C LEU A 38 0.13 1.40 23.95
N SER A 39 -1.00 1.38 24.66
CA SER A 39 -1.33 2.38 25.69
C SER A 39 -0.30 2.44 26.81
N SER A 40 0.37 1.32 27.11
CA SER A 40 1.43 1.30 28.12
C SER A 40 2.76 1.90 27.65
N LEU A 41 2.84 2.25 26.37
CA LEU A 41 3.96 2.93 25.73
C LEU A 41 3.66 4.40 25.44
N ASP A 42 2.50 4.90 25.85
CA ASP A 42 2.12 6.31 25.73
C ASP A 42 3.10 7.19 26.54
N GLY A 43 3.55 8.28 25.93
CA GLY A 43 4.61 9.15 26.46
C GLY A 43 6.01 8.52 26.51
N ILE A 44 6.18 7.25 26.12
CA ILE A 44 7.48 6.58 26.02
C ILE A 44 7.99 6.60 24.57
N LEU A 45 7.12 6.29 23.62
CA LEU A 45 7.45 6.33 22.19
C LEU A 45 7.35 7.76 21.63
N PRO A 46 8.17 8.09 20.61
CA PRO A 46 7.91 9.24 19.75
C PRO A 46 6.47 9.23 19.22
N TYR A 47 5.88 10.42 19.08
CA TYR A 47 4.47 10.56 18.72
C TYR A 47 4.13 9.91 17.38
N ASP A 48 4.96 10.12 16.35
CA ASP A 48 4.83 9.51 15.02
C ASP A 48 4.84 7.98 15.10
N GLN A 49 5.78 7.41 15.87
CA GLN A 49 5.89 5.98 16.08
C GLN A 49 4.69 5.40 16.84
N TYR A 50 4.19 6.10 17.87
CA TYR A 50 2.99 5.69 18.59
C TYR A 50 1.76 5.66 17.67
N GLN A 51 1.56 6.73 16.89
CA GLN A 51 0.42 6.85 15.99
C GLN A 51 0.47 5.82 14.86
N ILE A 52 1.64 5.54 14.28
CA ILE A 52 1.70 4.56 13.20
C ILE A 52 1.43 3.14 13.70
N LEU A 53 1.92 2.78 14.90
CA LEU A 53 1.57 1.49 15.52
C LEU A 53 0.07 1.39 15.79
N LYS A 54 -0.57 2.48 16.23
CA LYS A 54 -2.03 2.55 16.34
C LYS A 54 -2.71 2.30 15.00
N ALA A 55 -2.24 2.96 13.94
CA ALA A 55 -2.82 2.81 12.60
C ALA A 55 -2.74 1.37 12.09
N ILE A 56 -1.62 0.66 12.32
CA ILE A 56 -1.49 -0.76 11.98
C ILE A 56 -2.50 -1.61 12.76
N ILE A 57 -2.70 -1.36 14.06
CA ILE A 57 -3.72 -2.06 14.85
C ILE A 57 -5.13 -1.81 14.31
N GLU A 58 -5.47 -0.56 13.95
CA GLU A 58 -6.78 -0.24 13.40
C GLU A 58 -6.98 -0.86 12.00
N LEU A 59 -5.94 -0.91 11.16
CA LEU A 59 -5.97 -1.56 9.86
C LEU A 59 -6.35 -3.05 10.00
N HIS A 60 -5.68 -3.76 10.91
CA HIS A 60 -5.97 -5.17 11.18
C HIS A 60 -7.27 -5.38 11.98
N ASN A 61 -7.90 -4.32 12.50
CA ASN A 61 -9.24 -4.37 13.07
C ASN A 61 -10.32 -3.90 12.08
N ASP A 62 -10.02 -3.93 10.78
CA ASP A 62 -10.95 -3.55 9.70
C ASP A 62 -11.47 -2.11 9.82
N LYS A 63 -10.67 -1.20 10.37
CA LYS A 63 -10.96 0.24 10.40
C LYS A 63 -10.01 0.96 9.46
N ILE A 64 -10.19 0.67 8.18
CA ILE A 64 -9.30 1.06 7.09
C ILE A 64 -9.22 2.58 6.95
N VAL A 65 -10.37 3.26 7.06
CA VAL A 65 -10.46 4.73 6.98
C VAL A 65 -9.68 5.41 8.11
N ASP A 66 -9.77 4.88 9.33
CA ASP A 66 -9.05 5.44 10.48
C ASP A 66 -7.55 5.22 10.35
N ALA A 67 -7.12 4.01 9.94
CA ALA A 67 -5.71 3.71 9.69
C ALA A 67 -5.12 4.64 8.61
N TYR A 68 -5.84 4.81 7.50
CA TYR A 68 -5.43 5.69 6.40
C TYR A 68 -5.28 7.15 6.86
N ARG A 69 -6.26 7.69 7.58
CA ARG A 69 -6.21 9.06 8.09
C ARG A 69 -5.02 9.28 9.03
N ILE A 70 -4.79 8.35 9.96
CA ILE A 70 -3.64 8.45 10.87
C ILE A 70 -2.33 8.42 10.06
N ALA A 71 -2.21 7.55 9.06
CA ALA A 71 -1.03 7.49 8.21
C ALA A 71 -0.78 8.81 7.45
N GLN A 72 -1.82 9.47 6.95
CA GLN A 72 -1.72 10.80 6.33
C GLN A 72 -1.21 11.86 7.31
N ASP A 73 -1.77 11.89 8.52
CA ASP A 73 -1.36 12.83 9.56
C ASP A 73 0.13 12.64 9.93
N VAL A 74 0.56 11.38 10.08
CA VAL A 74 1.93 11.03 10.46
C VAL A 74 2.94 11.28 9.33
N LEU A 75 2.56 11.07 8.06
CA LEU A 75 3.42 11.34 6.90
C LEU A 75 3.95 12.79 6.92
N SER A 76 3.11 13.75 7.30
CA SER A 76 3.46 15.17 7.30
C SER A 76 4.59 15.53 8.27
N ILE A 77 4.79 14.75 9.33
CA ILE A 77 5.74 15.03 10.42
C ILE A 77 6.90 14.04 10.51
N SER A 78 6.75 12.83 9.96
CA SER A 78 7.73 11.77 10.13
C SER A 78 8.91 11.89 9.17
N GLU A 79 10.10 11.64 9.70
CA GLU A 79 11.37 11.51 8.98
C GLU A 79 12.08 10.18 9.37
N THR A 80 11.34 9.26 9.99
CA THR A 80 11.88 7.98 10.48
C THR A 80 11.62 6.88 9.47
N GLN A 81 12.66 6.19 8.99
CA GLN A 81 12.52 5.11 7.99
C GLN A 81 11.48 4.05 8.40
N TYR A 82 11.55 3.52 9.63
CA TYR A 82 10.58 2.54 10.12
C TYR A 82 9.13 3.05 10.02
N VAL A 83 8.88 4.28 10.43
CA VAL A 83 7.53 4.87 10.38
C VAL A 83 7.09 5.04 8.93
N LEU A 84 7.97 5.50 8.05
CA LEU A 84 7.68 5.66 6.62
C LEU A 84 7.37 4.31 5.94
N GLU A 85 8.08 3.23 6.27
CA GLU A 85 7.77 1.89 5.78
C GLU A 85 6.36 1.42 6.19
N GLN A 86 5.96 1.69 7.44
CA GLN A 86 4.62 1.36 7.92
C GLN A 86 3.53 2.24 7.27
N ILE A 87 3.82 3.52 7.01
CA ILE A 87 2.93 4.41 6.24
C ILE A 87 2.75 3.87 4.82
N PHE A 88 3.86 3.50 4.16
CA PHE A 88 3.81 2.90 2.81
C PHE A 88 2.94 1.64 2.80
N TYR A 89 3.11 0.76 3.78
CA TYR A 89 2.28 -0.44 3.92
C TYR A 89 0.78 -0.11 4.01
N ILE A 90 0.39 0.88 4.82
CA ILE A 90 -1.02 1.28 4.93
C ILE A 90 -1.54 1.84 3.60
N PHE A 91 -0.77 2.70 2.92
CA PHE A 91 -1.17 3.27 1.63
C PHE A 91 -1.24 2.23 0.51
N ASP A 92 -0.36 1.23 0.51
CA ASP A 92 -0.45 0.07 -0.38
C ASP A 92 -1.77 -0.69 -0.18
N LYS A 93 -2.18 -0.92 1.08
CA LYS A 93 -3.46 -1.61 1.39
C LYS A 93 -4.71 -0.87 1.00
N VAL A 94 -4.61 0.37 0.53
CA VAL A 94 -5.74 1.15 0.01
C VAL A 94 -5.44 1.71 -1.37
N PHE A 95 -4.39 1.22 -2.04
CA PHE A 95 -3.95 1.64 -3.36
C PHE A 95 -3.77 3.17 -3.52
N SER A 96 -3.29 3.85 -2.48
CA SER A 96 -3.07 5.30 -2.47
C SER A 96 -1.77 5.67 -3.19
N VAL A 97 -1.72 5.50 -4.52
CA VAL A 97 -0.47 5.65 -5.31
C VAL A 97 0.23 6.99 -5.06
N ARG A 98 -0.51 8.10 -5.02
CA ARG A 98 0.06 9.44 -4.84
C ARG A 98 0.77 9.59 -3.50
N GLU A 99 0.12 9.17 -2.42
CA GLU A 99 0.65 9.24 -1.06
C GLU A 99 1.80 8.24 -0.88
N SER A 100 1.70 7.04 -1.48
CA SER A 100 2.81 6.09 -1.53
C SER A 100 4.05 6.70 -2.20
N LEU A 101 3.88 7.49 -3.27
CA LEU A 101 4.99 8.20 -3.91
C LEU A 101 5.62 9.27 -3.02
N GLU A 102 4.81 9.97 -2.23
CA GLU A 102 5.33 10.94 -1.26
C GLU A 102 6.19 10.26 -0.19
N VAL A 103 5.77 9.08 0.27
CA VAL A 103 6.55 8.26 1.21
C VAL A 103 7.88 7.83 0.59
N LEU A 104 7.86 7.27 -0.63
CA LEU A 104 9.07 6.82 -1.31
C LEU A 104 10.05 7.98 -1.56
N ASN A 105 9.53 9.17 -1.88
CA ASN A 105 10.34 10.39 -1.96
C ASN A 105 11.06 10.71 -0.65
N LYS A 106 10.36 10.67 0.48
CA LYS A 106 10.97 10.92 1.79
C LYS A 106 12.04 9.88 2.12
N ILE A 107 11.76 8.60 1.86
CA ILE A 107 12.73 7.51 2.05
C ILE A 107 13.98 7.76 1.20
N ALA A 108 13.82 8.11 -0.08
CA ALA A 108 14.93 8.42 -0.96
C ALA A 108 15.79 9.60 -0.45
N GLN A 109 15.13 10.68 -0.01
CA GLN A 109 15.82 11.84 0.56
C GLN A 109 16.58 11.49 1.85
N ILE A 110 16.04 10.60 2.69
CA ILE A 110 16.72 10.12 3.89
C ILE A 110 17.94 9.26 3.52
N ALA A 111 17.78 8.34 2.55
CA ALA A 111 18.87 7.50 2.06
C ALA A 111 20.03 8.36 1.54
N ASP A 112 19.73 9.36 0.70
CA ASP A 112 20.72 10.30 0.16
C ASP A 112 21.43 11.09 1.26
N LYS A 113 20.68 11.63 2.23
CA LYS A 113 21.24 12.38 3.38
C LYS A 113 22.17 11.52 4.23
N LEU A 114 21.85 10.24 4.39
CA LEU A 114 22.61 9.30 5.20
C LEU A 114 23.68 8.54 4.40
N CYS A 115 23.79 8.78 3.09
CA CYS A 115 24.64 8.03 2.17
C CYS A 115 24.41 6.52 2.25
N ILE A 116 23.16 6.09 2.47
CA ILE A 116 22.75 4.69 2.51
C ILE A 116 22.30 4.28 1.13
N ASN A 117 22.62 3.05 0.73
CA ASN A 117 22.11 2.49 -0.51
C ASN A 117 20.58 2.37 -0.42
N ILE A 118 19.85 3.03 -1.33
CA ILE A 118 18.39 3.03 -1.32
C ILE A 118 17.79 1.62 -1.42
N LYS A 119 18.50 0.63 -2.02
CA LYS A 119 18.11 -0.80 -2.01
C LYS A 119 17.91 -1.37 -0.61
N GLU A 120 18.62 -0.84 0.37
CA GLU A 120 18.60 -1.34 1.75
C GLU A 120 17.43 -0.77 2.56
N VAL A 121 16.77 0.26 2.05
CA VAL A 121 15.74 1.02 2.77
C VAL A 121 14.41 1.15 2.02
N MET A 122 14.35 0.72 0.76
CA MET A 122 13.09 0.71 0.02
C MET A 122 12.13 -0.34 0.59
N PRO A 123 10.85 0.01 0.77
CA PRO A 123 9.83 -0.97 1.08
C PRO A 123 9.76 -2.05 -0.01
N ARG A 124 9.29 -3.24 0.38
CA ARG A 124 8.94 -4.29 -0.59
C ARG A 124 7.70 -3.88 -1.38
N SER A 125 7.52 -4.47 -2.56
CA SER A 125 6.32 -4.29 -3.40
C SER A 125 6.13 -2.85 -3.92
N THR A 126 7.22 -2.17 -4.29
CA THR A 126 7.18 -0.79 -4.79
C THR A 126 7.05 -0.69 -6.31
N GLU A 127 7.10 -1.82 -7.03
CA GLU A 127 7.23 -1.85 -8.50
C GLU A 127 6.10 -1.09 -9.20
N LEU A 128 4.85 -1.33 -8.79
CA LEU A 128 3.69 -0.72 -9.40
C LEU A 128 3.64 0.79 -9.16
N VAL A 129 3.90 1.21 -7.92
CA VAL A 129 3.95 2.62 -7.53
C VAL A 129 5.06 3.35 -8.31
N LEU A 130 6.24 2.73 -8.42
CA LEU A 130 7.37 3.28 -9.15
C LEU A 130 7.13 3.31 -10.67
N ALA A 131 6.46 2.32 -11.24
CA ALA A 131 6.09 2.37 -12.66
C ALA A 131 5.14 3.54 -12.95
N PHE A 132 4.17 3.79 -12.08
CA PHE A 132 3.31 4.98 -12.19
C PHE A 132 4.07 6.28 -11.97
N ASN A 133 5.10 6.29 -11.12
CA ASN A 133 5.97 7.44 -10.98
C ASN A 133 6.71 7.78 -12.27
N ASP A 134 7.37 6.79 -12.87
CA ASP A 134 8.19 6.97 -14.07
C ASP A 134 7.32 7.49 -15.22
N TYR A 135 6.10 6.96 -15.31
CA TYR A 135 5.11 7.42 -16.27
C TYR A 135 4.70 8.88 -16.04
N ASN A 136 4.60 9.30 -14.78
CA ASN A 136 4.20 10.64 -14.36
C ASN A 136 5.37 11.63 -14.21
N ASN A 137 6.63 11.19 -14.31
CA ASN A 137 7.86 11.95 -14.07
C ASN A 137 7.89 12.72 -12.72
N LYS A 138 7.29 12.19 -11.65
CA LYS A 138 7.18 12.92 -10.37
C LYS A 138 8.44 12.82 -9.50
N ILE A 139 9.19 11.72 -9.61
CA ILE A 139 10.43 11.47 -8.87
C ILE A 139 11.51 11.07 -9.87
N ASN A 140 12.64 11.78 -9.86
CA ASN A 140 13.82 11.39 -10.61
C ASN A 140 14.53 10.26 -9.86
N PHE A 141 14.14 9.02 -10.11
CA PHE A 141 14.64 7.84 -9.42
C PHE A 141 15.69 7.13 -10.28
N ASP A 142 16.87 6.85 -9.74
CA ASP A 142 17.87 6.03 -10.45
C ASP A 142 17.49 4.55 -10.37
N TRP A 143 16.93 4.03 -11.47
CA TRP A 143 16.48 2.65 -11.62
C TRP A 143 17.56 1.60 -11.38
N ASN A 144 18.85 1.94 -11.51
CA ASN A 144 19.95 1.03 -11.18
C ASN A 144 19.98 0.66 -9.69
N LEU A 145 19.27 1.44 -8.88
CA LEU A 145 19.12 1.27 -7.46
C LEU A 145 17.95 0.36 -7.05
N LEU A 146 17.36 -0.43 -7.96
CA LEU A 146 16.40 -1.50 -7.62
C LEU A 146 16.95 -2.91 -7.94
N HIS A 147 16.21 -3.96 -7.56
CA HIS A 147 16.53 -5.33 -7.95
C HIS A 147 16.22 -5.57 -9.43
N ALA A 148 16.98 -6.44 -10.10
CA ALA A 148 16.83 -6.67 -11.54
C ALA A 148 15.42 -7.14 -11.96
N LYS A 149 14.73 -7.92 -11.11
CA LYS A 149 13.35 -8.36 -11.34
C LYS A 149 12.36 -7.20 -11.27
N GLU A 150 12.49 -6.33 -10.28
CA GLU A 150 11.65 -5.14 -10.09
C GLU A 150 11.83 -4.18 -11.27
N VAL A 151 13.09 -3.90 -11.64
CA VAL A 151 13.42 -3.07 -12.80
C VAL A 151 12.78 -3.63 -14.07
N LYS A 152 12.86 -4.95 -14.28
CA LYS A 152 12.22 -5.59 -15.44
C LYS A 152 10.70 -5.38 -15.43
N ASN A 153 10.03 -5.67 -14.32
CA ASN A 153 8.57 -5.51 -14.20
C ASN A 153 8.13 -4.07 -14.49
N ILE A 154 8.88 -3.10 -13.96
CA ILE A 154 8.64 -1.66 -14.18
C ILE A 154 8.81 -1.30 -15.65
N ILE A 155 9.89 -1.76 -16.30
CA ILE A 155 10.12 -1.54 -17.73
C ILE A 155 9.01 -2.18 -18.57
N ASP A 156 8.61 -3.41 -18.26
CA ASP A 156 7.57 -4.14 -18.97
C ASP A 156 6.22 -3.40 -18.88
N LEU A 157 5.86 -2.93 -17.67
CA LEU A 157 4.64 -2.16 -17.42
C LEU A 157 4.67 -0.81 -18.15
N LYS A 158 5.78 -0.07 -18.06
CA LYS A 158 5.96 1.18 -18.78
C LYS A 158 5.82 0.99 -20.29
N THR A 159 6.48 -0.03 -20.83
CA THR A 159 6.43 -0.36 -22.26
C THR A 159 4.99 -0.68 -22.68
N ALA A 160 4.24 -1.40 -21.85
CA ALA A 160 2.82 -1.65 -22.10
C ALA A 160 2.00 -0.35 -22.11
N LEU A 161 2.16 0.53 -21.11
CA LEU A 161 1.48 1.82 -21.04
C LEU A 161 1.80 2.72 -22.26
N ASP A 162 3.07 2.76 -22.68
CA ASP A 162 3.52 3.54 -23.84
C ASP A 162 2.94 2.97 -25.15
N ASN A 163 2.93 1.65 -25.31
CA ASN A 163 2.37 0.99 -26.50
C ASN A 163 0.86 1.21 -26.64
N LEU A 164 0.15 1.26 -25.52
CA LEU A 164 -1.28 1.53 -25.47
C LEU A 164 -1.63 3.00 -25.67
N GLN A 165 -0.64 3.90 -25.67
CA GLN A 165 -0.84 5.35 -25.74
C GLN A 165 -1.81 5.86 -24.67
N VAL A 166 -1.73 5.26 -23.48
CA VAL A 166 -2.56 5.62 -22.34
C VAL A 166 -2.39 7.10 -22.04
N ASP A 167 -3.48 7.79 -21.72
CA ASP A 167 -3.36 9.16 -21.24
C ASP A 167 -2.94 9.18 -19.75
N ARG A 168 -1.94 10.00 -19.42
CA ARG A 168 -1.40 10.13 -18.05
C ARG A 168 -2.41 10.64 -17.06
N GLU A 169 -3.22 11.61 -17.47
CA GLU A 169 -4.25 12.20 -16.63
C GLU A 169 -5.33 11.15 -16.34
N ASN A 170 -5.75 10.39 -17.36
CA ASN A 170 -6.72 9.32 -17.20
C ASN A 170 -6.18 8.19 -16.30
N LEU A 171 -4.91 7.80 -16.43
CA LEU A 171 -4.29 6.82 -15.52
C LEU A 171 -4.30 7.29 -14.06
N ASN A 172 -3.98 8.57 -13.82
CA ASN A 172 -4.01 9.14 -12.49
C ASN A 172 -5.44 9.19 -11.92
N GLN A 173 -6.41 9.60 -12.74
CA GLN A 173 -7.82 9.62 -12.35
C GLN A 173 -8.32 8.21 -12.01
N LEU A 174 -7.98 7.19 -12.82
CA LEU A 174 -8.33 5.80 -12.53
C LEU A 174 -7.75 5.31 -11.21
N ASN A 175 -6.46 5.57 -10.97
CA ASN A 175 -5.81 5.22 -9.70
C ASN A 175 -6.50 5.92 -8.50
N GLU A 176 -6.89 7.19 -8.65
CA GLU A 176 -7.65 7.92 -7.63
C GLU A 176 -9.05 7.34 -7.40
N ILE A 177 -9.76 6.93 -8.45
CA ILE A 177 -11.09 6.31 -8.34
C ILE A 177 -11.00 4.99 -7.58
N VAL A 178 -10.03 4.13 -7.93
CA VAL A 178 -9.81 2.84 -7.26
C VAL A 178 -9.56 3.05 -5.77
N HIS A 179 -8.65 3.96 -5.45
CA HIS A 179 -8.37 4.35 -4.06
C HIS A 179 -9.62 4.85 -3.32
N LYS A 180 -10.38 5.78 -3.93
CA LYS A 180 -11.61 6.35 -3.34
C LYS A 180 -12.67 5.28 -3.09
N ILE A 181 -12.82 4.31 -3.98
CA ILE A 181 -13.76 3.19 -3.81
C ILE A 181 -13.33 2.30 -2.64
N LEU A 182 -12.05 1.92 -2.56
CA LEU A 182 -11.53 1.11 -1.46
C LEU A 182 -11.75 1.80 -0.11
N ILE A 183 -11.30 3.05 0.04
CA ILE A 183 -11.48 3.83 1.28
C ILE A 183 -12.96 4.05 1.60
N GLY A 184 -13.75 4.50 0.61
CA GLY A 184 -15.16 4.83 0.80
C GLY A 184 -16.04 3.65 1.20
N ASN A 185 -15.60 2.42 0.91
CA ASN A 185 -16.27 1.19 1.29
C ASN A 185 -15.57 0.43 2.43
N ASN A 186 -14.54 1.01 3.05
CA ASN A 186 -13.75 0.38 4.11
C ASN A 186 -13.18 -0.99 3.70
N VAL A 187 -12.66 -1.07 2.47
CA VAL A 187 -12.10 -2.29 1.88
C VAL A 187 -10.59 -2.15 1.76
N ARG A 188 -9.88 -3.20 2.17
CA ARG A 188 -8.43 -3.32 1.97
C ARG A 188 -8.11 -4.10 0.69
N CYS A 189 -7.12 -3.63 -0.05
CA CYS A 189 -6.44 -4.37 -1.10
C CYS A 189 -5.35 -5.25 -0.48
N ILE A 190 -5.36 -6.55 -0.74
CA ILE A 190 -4.38 -7.49 -0.18
C ILE A 190 -3.13 -7.53 -1.07
N SER A 191 -3.34 -7.66 -2.37
CA SER A 191 -2.31 -7.69 -3.40
C SER A 191 -2.84 -7.11 -4.71
N THR A 192 -1.92 -6.61 -5.54
CA THR A 192 -2.24 -6.11 -6.88
C THR A 192 -1.41 -6.88 -7.90
N GLU A 193 -2.04 -7.31 -8.98
CA GLU A 193 -1.38 -7.93 -10.13
C GLU A 193 -1.72 -7.15 -11.40
N TYR A 194 -0.86 -7.24 -12.41
CA TYR A 194 -1.15 -6.69 -13.72
C TYR A 194 -0.74 -7.65 -14.84
N PHE A 195 -1.48 -7.61 -15.94
CA PHE A 195 -1.28 -8.45 -17.11
C PHE A 195 -1.39 -7.61 -18.38
N SER A 196 -0.44 -7.77 -19.29
CA SER A 196 -0.51 -7.17 -20.62
C SER A 196 -0.92 -8.25 -21.62
N MET A 197 -2.03 -8.02 -22.35
CA MET A 197 -2.56 -8.94 -23.36
C MET A 197 -2.96 -8.14 -24.60
N ASP A 198 -2.29 -8.40 -25.73
CA ASP A 198 -2.63 -7.94 -27.10
C ASP A 198 -3.54 -6.71 -27.23
N GLY A 199 -3.07 -5.55 -26.74
CA GLY A 199 -3.78 -4.27 -26.87
C GLY A 199 -4.56 -3.81 -25.63
N GLU A 200 -4.45 -4.54 -24.51
CA GLU A 200 -5.04 -4.17 -23.23
C GLU A 200 -4.06 -4.42 -22.07
N LEU A 201 -4.18 -3.62 -21.02
CA LEU A 201 -3.48 -3.80 -19.75
C LEU A 201 -4.51 -3.98 -18.64
N LEU A 202 -4.48 -5.13 -17.98
CA LEU A 202 -5.40 -5.50 -16.91
C LEU A 202 -4.71 -5.31 -15.56
N PHE A 203 -5.35 -4.62 -14.62
CA PHE A 203 -4.99 -4.53 -13.21
C PHE A 203 -6.03 -5.25 -12.36
N LEU A 204 -5.57 -6.19 -11.55
CA LEU A 204 -6.40 -6.96 -10.62
C LEU A 204 -6.07 -6.58 -9.18
N PHE A 205 -7.10 -6.20 -8.44
CA PHE A 205 -7.02 -5.83 -7.03
C PHE A 205 -7.67 -6.92 -6.19
N TYR A 206 -6.84 -7.71 -5.52
CA TYR A 206 -7.33 -8.83 -4.72
C TYR A 206 -7.86 -8.32 -3.38
N ILE A 207 -9.14 -8.53 -3.14
CA ILE A 207 -9.84 -8.09 -1.92
C ILE A 207 -10.52 -9.27 -1.24
N ASP A 208 -10.51 -9.26 0.09
CA ASP A 208 -11.15 -10.28 0.93
C ASP A 208 -12.56 -9.80 1.28
N GLN A 209 -13.47 -9.96 0.32
CA GLN A 209 -14.88 -9.56 0.41
C GLN A 209 -15.78 -10.65 -0.20
N PRO A 210 -17.04 -10.76 0.23
CA PRO A 210 -18.01 -11.64 -0.41
C PRO A 210 -18.21 -11.30 -1.89
N LEU A 211 -18.43 -12.30 -2.75
CA LEU A 211 -18.58 -12.11 -4.20
C LEU A 211 -19.61 -11.04 -4.59
N HIS A 212 -20.73 -10.93 -3.88
CA HIS A 212 -21.75 -9.91 -4.16
C HIS A 212 -21.26 -8.49 -3.89
N GLU A 213 -20.43 -8.29 -2.86
CA GLU A 213 -19.78 -7.01 -2.59
C GLU A 213 -18.74 -6.71 -3.65
N ILE A 214 -17.95 -7.70 -4.08
CA ILE A 214 -16.97 -7.53 -5.17
C ILE A 214 -17.68 -7.09 -6.46
N THR A 215 -18.79 -7.74 -6.84
CA THR A 215 -19.60 -7.32 -7.99
C THR A 215 -20.08 -5.88 -7.83
N ARG A 216 -20.64 -5.53 -6.66
CA ARG A 216 -21.09 -4.16 -6.37
C ARG A 216 -19.97 -3.13 -6.51
N LEU A 217 -18.76 -3.42 -6.02
CA LEU A 217 -17.61 -2.51 -6.12
C LEU A 217 -17.13 -2.32 -7.57
N ASN A 218 -17.17 -3.39 -8.38
CA ASN A 218 -16.86 -3.31 -9.80
C ASN A 218 -17.93 -2.51 -10.58
N ASP A 219 -19.20 -2.64 -10.22
CA ASP A 219 -20.27 -1.81 -10.79
C ASP A 219 -20.03 -0.32 -10.48
N ILE A 220 -19.69 0.00 -9.23
CA ILE A 220 -19.35 1.38 -8.82
C ILE A 220 -18.13 1.90 -9.59
N LEU A 221 -17.10 1.08 -9.80
CA LEU A 221 -15.92 1.45 -10.58
C LEU A 221 -16.31 1.83 -12.01
N LEU A 222 -17.09 0.98 -12.68
CA LEU A 222 -17.55 1.21 -14.04
C LEU A 222 -18.43 2.47 -14.14
N GLU A 223 -19.39 2.62 -13.24
CA GLU A 223 -20.30 3.79 -13.21
C GLU A 223 -19.54 5.09 -12.95
N THR A 224 -18.57 5.08 -12.04
CA THR A 224 -17.74 6.26 -11.73
C THR A 224 -16.92 6.66 -12.95
N CYS A 225 -16.28 5.69 -13.60
CA CYS A 225 -15.46 5.94 -14.80
C CYS A 225 -16.29 6.42 -16.00
N LEU A 226 -17.53 5.93 -16.13
CA LEU A 226 -18.49 6.47 -17.10
C LEU A 226 -18.80 7.94 -16.81
N SER A 227 -19.08 8.27 -15.55
CA SER A 227 -19.45 9.63 -15.15
C SER A 227 -18.30 10.64 -15.29
N GLU A 228 -17.06 10.19 -15.16
CA GLU A 228 -15.85 11.02 -15.30
C GLU A 228 -15.31 11.08 -16.75
N ASN A 229 -16.00 10.46 -17.72
CA ASN A 229 -15.61 10.38 -19.14
C ASN A 229 -14.26 9.70 -19.40
N ILE A 230 -13.89 8.69 -18.59
CA ILE A 230 -12.65 7.93 -18.75
C ILE A 230 -12.90 6.47 -19.18
N LEU A 231 -14.09 6.19 -19.71
CA LEU A 231 -14.51 4.83 -20.10
C LEU A 231 -13.60 4.22 -21.19
N ASP A 232 -13.17 5.01 -22.17
CA ASP A 232 -12.23 4.57 -23.22
C ASP A 232 -10.89 4.17 -22.63
N SER A 233 -10.45 4.86 -21.57
CA SER A 233 -9.26 4.48 -20.81
C SER A 233 -9.46 3.24 -19.97
N ILE A 234 -10.67 2.96 -19.46
CA ILE A 234 -10.97 1.64 -18.84
C ILE A 234 -10.90 0.50 -19.86
N TYR A 235 -11.32 0.72 -21.10
CA TYR A 235 -11.25 -0.36 -22.10
C TYR A 235 -9.81 -0.70 -22.49
N GLN A 236 -8.92 0.30 -22.51
CA GLN A 236 -7.48 0.09 -22.70
C GLN A 236 -6.78 -0.40 -21.43
N LEU A 237 -7.24 0.08 -20.28
CA LEU A 237 -6.76 -0.24 -18.93
C LEU A 237 -7.89 -0.88 -18.12
N SER A 238 -8.02 -2.20 -18.20
CA SER A 238 -9.05 -2.90 -17.45
C SER A 238 -8.67 -2.93 -15.97
N TYR A 239 -9.47 -2.32 -15.10
CA TYR A 239 -9.30 -2.41 -13.64
C TYR A 239 -10.43 -3.27 -13.05
N SER A 240 -10.09 -4.22 -12.17
CA SER A 240 -11.10 -5.10 -11.57
C SER A 240 -10.73 -5.53 -10.15
N TYR A 241 -11.70 -5.46 -9.25
CA TYR A 241 -11.64 -6.12 -7.96
C TYR A 241 -11.94 -7.61 -8.13
N VAL A 242 -11.11 -8.45 -7.51
CA VAL A 242 -11.21 -9.91 -7.58
C VAL A 242 -11.10 -10.53 -6.18
N PRO A 243 -11.72 -11.70 -5.93
CA PRO A 243 -11.62 -12.35 -4.64
C PRO A 243 -10.19 -12.77 -4.34
N TYR A 244 -9.74 -12.53 -3.11
CA TYR A 244 -8.50 -13.10 -2.61
C TYR A 244 -8.72 -14.54 -2.12
N ASP A 245 -8.25 -15.51 -2.90
CA ASP A 245 -8.46 -16.94 -2.59
C ASP A 245 -7.44 -17.51 -1.59
N GLY A 246 -6.49 -16.71 -1.09
CA GLY A 246 -5.48 -17.16 -0.12
C GLY A 246 -4.40 -18.09 -0.68
N VAL A 247 -4.37 -18.32 -2.00
CA VAL A 247 -3.46 -19.28 -2.67
C VAL A 247 -2.21 -18.60 -3.29
N ASN A 248 -2.17 -17.27 -3.40
CA ASN A 248 -1.06 -16.56 -4.05
C ASN A 248 0.01 -16.04 -3.07
N GLU A 249 0.37 -16.81 -2.03
CA GLU A 249 1.72 -16.73 -1.45
C GLU A 249 2.58 -17.82 -2.09
N ILE A 250 2.95 -17.63 -3.36
CA ILE A 250 4.02 -18.43 -3.97
C ILE A 250 5.33 -17.70 -3.66
N GLU A 251 6.06 -18.30 -2.70
CA GLU A 251 7.53 -18.31 -2.47
C GLU A 251 8.39 -17.12 -2.94
#